data_AF-A0A3P6FLJ7-F1
#
_entry.id   AF-A0A3P6FLJ7-F1
#
_cell.length_a   1.000
_cell.length_b   1.000
_cell.length_c   1.000
_cell.angle_alpha   90.00
_cell.angle_beta   90.00
_cell.angle_gamma   90.00
#
_symmetry.space_group_name_H-M   'P 1'
#
loop_
_entity.id
_entity.type
_entity.pdbx_description
1 polymer ?
#
loop_
_entity_poly.entity_id
_entity_poly.type
_entity_poly.pdbx_seq_one_letter_code
_entity_poly.pdbx_strand_id
1 'polypeptide(L)'
;MIRSGCHPNEETFNVLISAFCKNEDFDGAVQVLREMVRRSVPFDSRTVHQVCNGLEHQGKYQLAKELLKELEAKKFLQEPLGN
;
A
#
# COMPACT_ATOMS: atom_id res chain seq x y z
N MET A 1 -4.18 -13.27 -10.16
CA MET A 1 -3.83 -13.35 -11.60
C MET A 1 -2.67 -12.42 -11.88
N ILE A 2 -1.50 -12.94 -12.25
CA ILE A 2 -0.49 -12.21 -13.02
C ILE A 2 -0.18 -13.13 -14.20
N ARG A 3 -0.88 -12.89 -15.33
CA ARG A 3 -0.54 -13.50 -16.63
C ARG A 3 0.35 -12.51 -17.36
N SER A 4 1.43 -13.03 -17.94
CA SER A 4 2.50 -12.34 -18.65
C SER A 4 2.04 -11.10 -19.42
N GLY A 5 2.67 -9.95 -19.14
CA GLY A 5 2.64 -8.76 -20.00
C GLY A 5 1.97 -7.51 -19.43
N CYS A 6 1.12 -7.61 -18.41
CA CYS A 6 0.52 -6.43 -17.78
C CYS A 6 1.34 -6.01 -16.57
N HIS A 7 2.02 -4.87 -16.66
CA HIS A 7 2.55 -4.16 -15.50
C HIS A 7 1.37 -3.49 -14.80
N PRO A 8 0.94 -3.96 -13.62
CA PRO A 8 -0.12 -3.30 -12.87
C PRO A 8 0.33 -1.88 -12.56
N ASN A 9 -0.47 -0.91 -13.00
CA ASN A 9 -0.26 0.50 -12.73
C ASN A 9 -0.86 0.87 -11.36
N GLU A 10 -0.66 2.11 -10.94
CA GLU A 10 -1.23 2.69 -9.71
C GLU A 10 -2.74 2.39 -9.59
N GLU A 11 -3.52 2.60 -10.66
CA GLU A 11 -4.96 2.32 -10.67
C GLU A 11 -5.28 0.86 -10.34
N THR A 12 -4.53 -0.08 -10.91
CA THR A 12 -4.74 -1.52 -10.65
C THR A 12 -4.54 -1.85 -9.18
N PHE A 13 -3.50 -1.30 -8.56
CA PHE A 13 -3.22 -1.50 -7.15
C PHE A 13 -4.24 -0.81 -6.24
N ASN A 14 -4.67 0.41 -6.59
CA ASN A 14 -5.71 1.12 -5.86
C ASN A 14 -7.05 0.35 -5.88
N VAL A 15 -7.40 -0.28 -7.01
CA VAL A 15 -8.58 -1.17 -7.10
C VAL A 15 -8.45 -2.36 -6.17
N LEU A 16 -7.28 -3.01 -6.14
CA LEU A 16 -7.03 -4.15 -5.24
C LEU A 16 -7.15 -3.75 -3.77
N ILE A 17 -6.51 -2.65 -3.37
CA ILE A 17 -6.58 -2.17 -1.98
C ILE A 17 -8.01 -1.80 -1.61
N SER A 18 -8.75 -1.14 -2.49
CA SER A 18 -10.17 -0.83 -2.26
C SER A 18 -10.99 -2.10 -2.05
N ALA A 19 -10.77 -3.15 -2.86
CA ALA A 19 -11.46 -4.43 -2.72
C ALA A 19 -11.10 -5.13 -1.39
N PHE A 20 -9.83 -5.16 -1.02
CA PHE A 20 -9.37 -5.73 0.26
C PHE A 20 -9.97 -4.99 1.46
N CYS A 21 -9.94 -3.65 1.47
CA CYS A 21 -10.54 -2.86 2.54
C CYS A 21 -12.06 -3.05 2.65
N LYS A 22 -12.78 -3.18 1.52
CA LYS A 22 -14.23 -3.46 1.53
C LYS A 22 -14.57 -4.83 2.13
N ASN A 23 -13.65 -5.79 2.00
CA ASN A 23 -13.77 -7.12 2.58
C ASN A 23 -13.19 -7.19 4.00
N GLU A 24 -12.79 -6.06 4.58
CA GLU A 24 -12.12 -5.98 5.90
C GLU A 24 -10.83 -6.82 6.00
N ASP A 25 -10.26 -7.19 4.84
CA ASP A 25 -9.01 -7.92 4.73
C ASP A 25 -7.83 -6.96 4.62
N PHE A 26 -7.50 -6.36 5.75
CA PHE A 26 -6.39 -5.40 5.83
C PHE A 26 -5.01 -6.05 5.72
N ASP A 27 -4.89 -7.35 5.98
CA ASP A 27 -3.62 -8.07 5.78
C ASP A 27 -3.30 -8.17 4.29
N GLY A 28 -4.29 -8.54 3.47
CA GLY A 28 -4.18 -8.48 2.02
C GLY A 28 -3.85 -7.07 1.52
N ALA A 29 -4.52 -6.05 2.05
CA ALA A 29 -4.23 -4.65 1.69
C ALA A 29 -2.79 -4.23 2.02
N VAL A 30 -2.23 -4.67 3.15
CA VAL A 30 -0.83 -4.44 3.54
C VAL A 30 0.12 -5.07 2.54
N GLN A 31 -0.13 -6.32 2.14
CA GLN A 31 0.72 -7.01 1.16
C GLN A 31 0.72 -6.28 -0.19
N VAL A 32 -0.44 -5.77 -0.61
CA VAL A 32 -0.55 -4.97 -1.84
C VAL A 32 0.23 -3.66 -1.73
N LEU A 33 0.12 -2.93 -0.62
CA LEU A 33 0.91 -1.71 -0.37
C LEU A 33 2.42 -1.98 -0.41
N ARG A 34 2.88 -3.05 0.25
CA ARG A 34 4.30 -3.45 0.22
C ARG A 34 4.76 -3.78 -1.21
N GLU A 35 3.90 -4.38 -2.03
CA GLU A 35 4.22 -4.64 -3.43
C GLU A 35 4.30 -3.35 -4.27
N MET A 36 3.43 -2.36 -4.03
CA MET A 36 3.54 -1.03 -4.65
C MET A 36 4.88 -0.39 -4.33
N VAL A 37 5.28 -0.40 -3.05
CA VAL A 37 6.57 0.09 -2.57
C VAL A 37 7.73 -0.64 -3.24
N ARG A 38 7.67 -1.98 -3.30
CA ARG A 38 8.72 -2.81 -3.91
C ARG A 38 8.88 -2.50 -5.41
N ARG A 39 7.78 -2.20 -6.10
CA ARG A 39 7.77 -1.83 -7.52
C ARG A 39 7.97 -0.34 -7.78
N SER A 40 8.19 0.47 -6.73
CA SER A 40 8.28 1.93 -6.82
C SER A 40 7.05 2.58 -7.48
N VAL A 41 5.88 1.94 -7.34
CA VAL A 41 4.61 2.47 -7.82
C VAL A 41 4.12 3.51 -6.79
N PRO A 42 3.78 4.74 -7.23
CA PRO A 42 3.25 5.75 -6.34
C PRO A 42 1.94 5.28 -5.68
N PHE A 43 1.73 5.70 -4.44
CA PHE A 43 0.54 5.38 -3.66
C PHE A 43 0.03 6.63 -2.92
N ASP A 44 -1.28 6.75 -2.81
CA ASP A 44 -1.92 7.89 -2.17
C ASP A 44 -1.90 7.80 -0.65
N SER A 45 -1.82 8.97 -0.01
CA SER A 45 -1.99 9.10 1.44
C SER A 45 -3.36 8.59 1.91
N ARG A 46 -4.40 8.68 1.07
CA ARG A 46 -5.74 8.13 1.34
C ARG A 46 -5.69 6.61 1.50
N THR A 47 -5.01 5.93 0.58
CA THR A 47 -4.87 4.47 0.57
C THR A 47 -4.18 3.98 1.83
N VAL A 48 -3.09 4.64 2.23
CA VAL A 48 -2.36 4.33 3.48
C VAL A 48 -3.24 4.56 4.71
N HIS A 49 -3.94 5.70 4.77
CA HIS A 49 -4.81 6.02 5.90
C HIS A 49 -5.93 4.97 6.07
N GLN A 50 -6.54 4.54 4.98
CA GLN A 50 -7.63 3.56 5.03
C GLN A 50 -7.17 2.19 5.56
N VAL A 51 -5.98 1.74 5.13
CA VAL A 51 -5.39 0.48 5.61
C VAL A 51 -4.97 0.59 7.08
N CYS A 52 -4.29 1.66 7.46
CA CYS A 52 -3.90 1.89 8.85
C CYS A 52 -5.11 1.97 9.78
N ASN A 53 -6.13 2.75 9.42
CA ASN A 53 -7.35 2.87 10.23
C ASN A 53 -8.04 1.51 10.43
N GLY A 54 -8.10 0.69 9.37
CA GLY A 54 -8.63 -0.67 9.45
C GLY A 54 -7.83 -1.59 10.36
N LEU A 55 -6.50 -1.52 10.30
CA LEU A 55 -5.61 -2.27 11.20
C LEU A 55 -5.79 -1.84 12.66
N GLU A 56 -5.91 -0.55 12.92
CA GLU A 56 -6.17 -0.01 14.26
C GLU A 56 -7.52 -0.48 14.80
N HIS A 57 -8.56 -0.50 13.97
CA HIS A 57 -9.88 -1.05 14.32
C HIS A 57 -9.83 -2.55 14.62
N GLN A 58 -8.92 -3.30 13.99
CA GLN A 58 -8.66 -4.72 14.30
C GLN A 58 -7.74 -4.92 15.52
N GLY A 59 -7.32 -3.85 16.20
CA GLY A 59 -6.37 -3.92 17.32
C GLY A 59 -4.92 -4.17 16.91
N LYS A 60 -4.61 -4.15 15.60
CA LYS A 60 -3.28 -4.41 15.02
C LYS A 60 -2.44 -3.13 14.94
N TYR A 61 -2.40 -2.35 16.02
CA TYR A 61 -1.71 -1.06 16.08
C TYR A 61 -0.21 -1.13 15.76
N GLN A 62 0.46 -2.21 16.17
CA GLN A 62 1.89 -2.39 15.89
C GLN A 62 2.15 -2.57 14.40
N LEU A 63 1.31 -3.35 13.71
CA LEU A 63 1.41 -3.54 12.27
C LEU A 63 1.13 -2.24 11.51
N ALA A 64 0.13 -1.46 11.95
CA ALA A 64 -0.15 -0.14 11.35
C ALA A 64 1.05 0.82 11.48
N LYS A 65 1.68 0.86 12.65
CA LYS A 65 2.88 1.70 12.90
C LYS A 65 4.10 1.23 12.10
N GLU A 66 4.33 -0.08 12.01
CA GLU A 66 5.42 -0.63 11.22
C GLU A 66 5.25 -0.30 9.74
N LEU A 67 4.05 -0.51 9.21
CA LEU A 67 3.71 -0.17 7.83
C LEU A 67 3.96 1.31 7.54
N LEU A 68 3.52 2.21 8.42
CA LEU A 68 3.72 3.65 8.22
C LEU A 68 5.22 4.00 8.16
N LYS A 69 6.03 3.43 9.06
CA LYS A 69 7.49 3.63 9.04
C LYS A 69 8.14 3.10 7.76
N GLU A 70 7.73 1.93 7.29
CA GLU A 70 8.22 1.36 6.02
C GLU A 70 7.90 2.29 4.84
N LEU A 71 6.68 2.82 4.80
CA LEU A 71 6.22 3.72 3.74
C LEU A 71 6.95 5.06 3.79
N GLU A 72 7.16 5.63 4.98
CA GLU A 72 7.93 6.86 5.16
C GLU A 72 9.39 6.66 4.73
N ALA A 73 10.05 5.61 5.20
CA ALA A 73 11.43 5.29 4.83
C ALA A 73 11.61 5.15 3.32
N LYS A 74 10.57 4.68 2.60
CA LYS A 74 10.58 4.50 1.15
C LYS A 74 10.18 5.76 0.39
N LYS A 75 9.28 6.60 0.94
CA LYS A 75 8.99 7.93 0.39
C LYS A 75 10.23 8.82 0.37
N PHE A 76 11.07 8.76 1.40
CA PHE A 76 12.36 9.47 1.41
C PHE A 76 13.34 8.95 0.33
N LEU A 77 13.20 7.71 -0.14
CA LEU A 77 14.00 7.16 -1.23
C LEU A 77 13.42 7.47 -2.62
N GLN A 78 12.20 8.03 -2.70
CA GLN A 78 11.59 8.51 -3.95
C GLN A 78 11.74 10.03 -4.11
N GLU A 79 12.72 10.66 -3.45
CA GLU A 79 13.11 12.03 -3.81
C GLU A 79 13.34 12.10 -5.33
N PRO A 80 12.70 13.05 -6.03
CA PRO A 80 12.98 13.24 -7.43
C PRO A 80 14.44 13.70 -7.54
N LEU A 81 15.32 12.82 -8.03
CA LEU A 81 16.50 13.30 -8.73
C LEU A 81 15.98 14.07 -9.93
N GLY A 82 15.95 15.40 -9.76
CA GLY A 82 15.66 16.32 -10.83
C GLY A 82 16.58 16.06 -12.02
N ASN A 83 15.96 16.08 -13.19
CA ASN A 83 16.48 16.70 -14.40
C ASN A 83 15.30 17.00 -15.33
#